data_AF-H9GMZ2-F1
#
_entry.id   AF-H9GMZ2-F1
#
_cell.length_a   1.000
_cell.length_b   1.000
_cell.length_c   1.000
_cell.angle_alpha   90.00
_cell.angle_beta   90.00
_cell.angle_gamma   90.00
#
_symmetry.space_group_name_H-M   'P 1'
#
loop_
_entity.id
_entity.type
_entity.pdbx_description
1 polymer ?
#
loop_
_entity_poly.entity_id
_entity_poly.type
_entity_poly.pdbx_seq_one_letter_code
_entity_poly.pdbx_strand_id
1 'polypeptide(L)'
;MLISAYWHGIHPGYYLSFLTIPLCLAAEGAMESGLLKHLSASQRLFGDWVQWFLKMRAYDYMCMGFVLLTFEDTVRYWSSIYFCIHGAALAFLLLGKEKTAIFKGINVHLWGSGFKL
;
A
#
# COMPACT_ATOMS: atom_id res chain seq x y z
N MET A 1 4.29 8.64 -11.80
CA MET A 1 4.97 7.34 -11.97
C MET A 1 5.26 7.01 -13.44
N LEU A 2 4.34 7.25 -14.39
CA LEU A 2 4.59 6.96 -15.82
C LEU A 2 5.80 7.72 -16.43
N ILE A 3 5.97 9.00 -16.09
CA ILE A 3 7.16 9.78 -16.52
C ILE A 3 8.46 9.15 -15.99
N SER A 4 8.43 8.61 -14.77
CA SER A 4 9.57 7.89 -14.19
C SER A 4 9.86 6.62 -14.98
N ALA A 5 8.84 5.82 -15.32
CA ALA A 5 9.01 4.64 -16.16
C ALA A 5 9.64 4.98 -17.52
N TYR A 6 9.15 6.04 -18.16
CA TYR A 6 9.70 6.53 -19.42
C TYR A 6 11.19 6.90 -19.32
N TRP A 7 11.62 7.55 -18.21
CA TRP A 7 13.03 7.87 -17.99
C TRP A 7 13.92 6.63 -17.92
N HIS A 8 13.42 5.50 -17.41
CA HIS A 8 14.14 4.24 -17.39
C HIS A 8 14.15 3.50 -18.73
N GLY A 9 13.25 3.85 -19.66
CA GLY A 9 13.17 3.31 -21.01
C GLY A 9 11.78 2.81 -21.39
N ILE A 10 11.62 2.37 -22.64
CA ILE A 10 10.33 1.86 -23.16
C ILE A 10 10.30 0.33 -23.04
N HIS A 11 10.41 -0.16 -21.81
CA HIS A 11 10.25 -1.59 -21.49
C HIS A 11 9.00 -1.80 -20.63
N PRO A 12 8.05 -2.67 -21.04
CA PRO A 12 6.81 -2.87 -20.31
C PRO A 12 6.97 -3.23 -18.83
N GLY A 13 8.02 -3.97 -18.47
CA GLY A 13 8.33 -4.32 -17.10
C GLY A 13 8.51 -3.11 -16.17
N TYR A 14 9.12 -2.02 -16.66
CA TYR A 14 9.22 -0.77 -15.88
C TYR A 14 7.86 -0.19 -15.57
N TYR A 15 6.97 -0.12 -16.57
CA TYR A 15 5.63 0.44 -16.40
C TYR A 15 4.83 -0.38 -15.37
N LEU A 16 4.94 -1.72 -15.41
CA LEU A 16 4.30 -2.59 -14.42
C LEU A 16 4.80 -2.31 -13.00
N SER A 17 6.12 -2.20 -12.80
CA SER A 17 6.70 -1.88 -11.49
C SER A 17 6.25 -0.50 -11.01
N PHE A 18 6.33 0.52 -11.87
CA PHE A 18 5.95 1.89 -11.53
C PHE A 18 4.44 2.07 -11.30
N LEU A 19 3.60 1.25 -11.92
CA LEU A 19 2.16 1.23 -11.66
C LEU A 19 1.81 0.53 -10.34
N THR A 20 2.67 -0.36 -9.85
CA THR A 20 2.49 -1.02 -8.55
C THR A 20 2.81 -0.07 -7.38
N ILE A 21 3.74 0.89 -7.57
CA ILE A 21 4.13 1.86 -6.53
C ILE A 21 2.94 2.67 -5.97
N PRO A 22 2.08 3.32 -6.78
CA PRO A 22 0.93 4.07 -6.27
C PRO A 22 -0.03 3.23 -5.44
N LEU A 23 -0.25 1.97 -5.83
CA LEU A 23 -1.11 1.05 -5.07
C LEU A 23 -0.51 0.78 -3.68
N CYS A 24 0.79 0.45 -3.61
CA CYS A 24 1.48 0.22 -2.36
C CYS A 24 1.51 1.47 -1.47
N LEU A 25 1.75 2.65 -2.04
CA LEU A 25 1.75 3.92 -1.30
C LEU A 25 0.34 4.27 -0.78
N ALA A 26 -0.70 4.02 -1.57
CA ALA A 26 -2.08 4.22 -1.14
C ALA A 26 -2.45 3.27 0.02
N ALA A 27 -2.03 2.00 -0.07
CA ALA A 27 -2.21 1.01 0.99
C ALA A 27 -1.49 1.43 2.28
N GLU A 28 -0.24 1.86 2.17
CA GLU A 28 0.54 2.38 3.29
C GLU A 28 -0.14 3.58 3.96
N GLY A 29 -0.55 4.58 3.19
CA GLY A 29 -1.25 5.76 3.72
C GLY A 29 -2.59 5.42 4.39
N ALA A 30 -3.32 4.43 3.85
CA ALA A 30 -4.56 3.94 4.45
C ALA A 30 -4.31 3.23 5.79
N MET A 31 -3.26 2.40 5.88
CA MET A 31 -2.88 1.73 7.12
C MET A 31 -2.36 2.70 8.19
N GLU A 32 -1.58 3.70 7.78
CA GLU A 32 -1.12 4.76 8.69
C GLU A 32 -2.31 5.50 9.30
N SER A 33 -3.22 5.98 8.45
CA SER A 33 -4.35 6.81 8.86
C SER A 33 -5.46 6.04 9.58
N GLY A 34 -5.64 4.75 9.25
CA GLY A 34 -6.70 3.89 9.76
C GLY A 34 -6.28 2.97 10.90
N LEU A 35 -4.99 2.70 11.09
CA LEU A 35 -4.51 1.77 12.11
C LEU A 35 -3.37 2.37 12.93
N LEU A 36 -2.22 2.66 12.30
CA LEU A 36 -1.00 2.97 13.05
C LEU A 36 -1.08 4.24 13.88
N LYS A 37 -1.80 5.28 13.42
CA LYS A 37 -1.97 6.52 14.22
C LYS A 37 -2.76 6.32 15.51
N HIS A 38 -3.49 5.21 15.64
CA HIS A 38 -4.36 4.92 16.79
C HIS A 38 -3.73 3.93 17.78
N LEU A 39 -2.51 3.46 17.51
CA LEU A 39 -1.80 2.53 18.38
C LEU A 39 -1.11 3.27 19.54
N SER A 40 -0.88 2.55 20.65
CA SER A 40 -0.01 3.04 21.73
C SER A 40 1.46 3.06 21.27
N ALA A 41 2.34 3.77 22.00
CA ALA A 41 3.75 3.91 21.60
C ALA A 41 4.50 2.57 21.40
N SER A 42 4.26 1.57 22.25
CA SER A 42 4.89 0.25 22.12
C SER A 42 4.36 -0.54 20.93
N GLN A 43 3.05 -0.48 20.69
CA GLN A 43 2.40 -1.11 19.53
C GLN A 43 2.82 -0.43 18.22
N ARG A 44 3.01 0.89 18.26
CA ARG A 44 3.46 1.67 17.12
C ARG A 44 4.84 1.26 16.65
N LEU A 45 5.79 1.06 17.57
CA LEU A 45 7.14 0.59 17.23
C LEU A 45 7.11 -0.74 16.47
N PHE A 46 6.30 -1.71 16.94
CA PHE A 46 6.12 -2.97 16.25
C PHE A 46 5.42 -2.80 14.90
N GLY A 47 4.38 -1.95 14.84
CA GLY A 47 3.67 -1.63 13.60
C GLY A 47 4.57 -1.00 12.54
N ASP A 48 5.43 -0.06 12.92
CA ASP A 48 6.39 0.59 12.03
C ASP A 48 7.43 -0.41 11.52
N TRP A 49 7.90 -1.34 12.36
CA TRP A 49 8.79 -2.42 11.93
C TRP A 49 8.12 -3.36 10.91
N VAL A 50 6.87 -3.76 11.17
CA VAL A 50 6.10 -4.60 10.23
C VAL A 50 5.87 -3.86 8.91
N GLN A 51 5.47 -2.58 8.96
CA GLN A 51 5.29 -1.77 7.76
C GLN A 51 6.58 -1.61 6.96
N TRP A 52 7.70 -1.39 7.64
CA TRP A 52 9.03 -1.35 7.01
C TRP A 52 9.36 -2.68 6.32
N PHE A 53 9.16 -3.80 7.01
CA PHE A 53 9.43 -5.13 6.44
C PHE A 53 8.59 -5.39 5.18
N LEU A 54 7.29 -5.11 5.25
CA LEU A 54 6.37 -5.26 4.11
C LEU A 54 6.76 -4.35 2.94
N LYS A 55 7.19 -3.12 3.23
CA LYS A 55 7.69 -2.19 2.22
C LYS A 55 8.93 -2.73 1.51
N MET A 56 9.87 -3.34 2.23
CA MET A 56 11.04 -3.97 1.63
C MET A 56 10.65 -5.12 0.70
N ARG A 57 9.69 -5.98 1.12
CA ARG A 57 9.15 -7.04 0.25
C ARG A 57 8.44 -6.51 -0.99
N ALA A 58 7.73 -5.40 -0.87
CA ALA A 58 7.11 -4.75 -2.01
C ALA A 58 8.17 -4.22 -3.00
N TYR A 59 9.28 -3.65 -2.51
CA TYR A 59 10.38 -3.23 -3.37
C TYR A 59 11.04 -4.40 -4.10
N ASP A 60 11.34 -5.50 -3.41
CA ASP A 60 11.90 -6.71 -4.01
C ASP A 60 11.01 -7.22 -5.15
N TYR A 61 9.70 -7.25 -4.92
CA TYR A 61 8.69 -7.68 -5.89
C TYR A 61 8.60 -6.75 -7.11
N MET A 62 8.63 -5.44 -6.90
CA MET A 62 8.61 -4.44 -7.98
C MET A 62 9.94 -4.42 -8.76
N CYS A 63 11.07 -4.75 -8.13
CA CYS A 63 12.37 -4.83 -8.80
C CYS A 63 12.37 -5.86 -9.95
N MET A 64 11.55 -6.90 -9.87
CA MET A 64 11.49 -7.95 -10.89
C MET A 64 11.05 -7.42 -12.27
N GLY A 65 10.20 -6.40 -12.33
CA GLY A 65 9.87 -5.76 -13.62
C GLY A 65 11.05 -5.01 -14.25
N PHE A 66 12.03 -4.57 -13.44
CA PHE A 66 13.29 -4.01 -13.97
C PHE A 66 14.27 -5.08 -14.43
N VAL A 67 14.26 -6.24 -13.79
CA VAL A 67 15.15 -7.36 -14.16
C VAL A 67 14.65 -8.04 -15.43
N LEU A 68 13.34 -8.28 -15.53
CA LEU A 68 12.75 -9.09 -16.60
C LEU A 68 12.41 -8.27 -17.86
N LEU A 69 12.17 -6.96 -17.72
CA LEU A 69 11.89 -5.97 -18.80
C LEU A 69 10.64 -6.22 -19.64
N THR A 70 10.26 -7.46 -19.91
CA THR A 70 9.10 -7.83 -20.72
C THR A 70 7.83 -7.90 -19.87
N PHE A 71 6.68 -7.67 -20.50
CA PHE A 71 5.38 -7.82 -19.83
C PHE A 71 5.12 -9.28 -19.44
N GLU A 72 5.35 -10.20 -20.38
CA GLU A 72 5.02 -11.62 -20.20
C GLU A 72 5.84 -12.27 -19.08
N ASP A 73 7.15 -12.06 -19.05
CA ASP A 73 8.01 -12.67 -18.02
C ASP A 73 7.70 -12.09 -16.64
N THR A 74 7.46 -10.77 -16.56
CA THR A 74 7.10 -10.11 -15.30
C THR A 74 5.77 -10.64 -14.76
N VAL A 75 4.75 -10.75 -15.61
CA VAL A 75 3.43 -11.28 -15.22
C VAL A 75 3.51 -12.76 -14.88
N ARG A 76 4.30 -13.56 -15.62
CA ARG A 76 4.52 -14.97 -15.32
C ARG A 76 5.20 -15.17 -13.97
N TYR A 77 6.23 -14.37 -13.67
CA TYR A 77 6.88 -14.39 -12.36
C TYR A 77 5.88 -14.01 -11.26
N TRP A 78 5.15 -12.91 -11.39
CA TRP A 78 4.16 -12.49 -10.40
C TRP A 78 3.02 -13.52 -10.21
N SER A 79 2.59 -14.15 -11.28
CA SER A 79 1.60 -15.23 -11.24
C SER A 79 2.13 -16.46 -10.47
N SER A 80 3.41 -16.81 -10.62
CA SER A 80 4.02 -17.93 -9.89
C SER A 80 4.04 -17.75 -8.37
N ILE A 81 3.98 -16.49 -7.91
CA ILE A 81 3.85 -16.11 -6.49
C ILE A 81 2.46 -15.52 -6.17
N TYR A 82 1.46 -15.85 -7.00
CA TYR A 82 0.05 -15.54 -6.79
C TYR A 82 -0.28 -14.05 -6.61
N PHE A 83 0.50 -13.16 -7.24
CA PHE A 83 0.36 -11.71 -7.10
C PHE A 83 0.28 -11.24 -5.64
N CYS A 84 1.01 -11.92 -4.74
CA CYS A 84 0.85 -11.78 -3.29
C CYS A 84 0.97 -10.33 -2.79
N ILE A 85 1.88 -9.53 -3.36
CA ILE A 85 2.05 -8.12 -3.00
C ILE A 85 0.90 -7.25 -3.49
N HIS A 86 0.38 -7.47 -4.71
CA HIS A 86 -0.82 -6.76 -5.17
C HIS A 86 -2.03 -7.09 -4.30
N GLY A 87 -2.20 -8.36 -3.95
CA GLY A 87 -3.26 -8.81 -3.04
C GLY A 87 -3.14 -8.20 -1.65
N ALA A 88 -1.94 -8.22 -1.07
CA ALA A 88 -1.68 -7.62 0.24
C ALA A 88 -1.90 -6.10 0.24
N ALA A 89 -1.44 -5.39 -0.80
CA ALA A 89 -1.64 -3.94 -0.93
C ALA A 89 -3.13 -3.61 -1.05
N LEU A 90 -3.90 -4.37 -1.83
CA LEU A 90 -5.34 -4.17 -1.93
C LEU A 90 -6.04 -4.44 -0.60
N ALA A 91 -5.70 -5.52 0.10
CA ALA A 91 -6.26 -5.83 1.40
C ALA A 91 -5.99 -4.72 2.42
N PHE A 92 -4.75 -4.23 2.51
CA PHE A 92 -4.38 -3.14 3.41
C PHE A 92 -5.05 -1.81 3.04
N LEU A 93 -5.20 -1.52 1.75
CA LEU A 93 -5.94 -0.34 1.30
C LEU A 93 -7.40 -0.38 1.76
N LEU A 94 -8.07 -1.52 1.59
CA LEU A 94 -9.48 -1.69 2.00
C LEU A 94 -9.63 -1.61 3.53
N LEU A 95 -8.83 -2.37 4.27
CA LEU A 95 -8.84 -2.39 5.74
C LEU A 95 -8.55 -1.00 6.32
N GLY A 96 -7.52 -0.31 5.80
CA GLY A 96 -7.17 1.04 6.25
C GLY A 96 -8.28 2.06 5.99
N LYS A 97 -8.95 1.99 4.83
CA LYS A 97 -10.07 2.87 4.50
C LYS A 97 -11.29 2.61 5.38
N GLU A 98 -11.64 1.34 5.61
CA GLU A 98 -12.75 0.96 6.50
C GLU A 98 -12.53 1.48 7.91
N LYS A 99 -11.35 1.25 8.49
CA LYS A 99 -11.01 1.75 9.83
C LYS A 99 -11.02 3.28 9.88
N THR A 100 -10.47 3.94 8.87
CA THR A 100 -10.51 5.42 8.78
C THR A 100 -11.95 5.95 8.76
N ALA A 101 -12.86 5.29 8.04
CA ALA A 101 -14.27 5.66 8.01
C ALA A 101 -14.94 5.49 9.38
N ILE A 102 -14.65 4.40 10.10
CA ILE A 102 -15.15 4.16 11.46
C ILE A 102 -14.71 5.28 12.41
N PHE A 103 -13.43 5.65 12.42
CA PHE A 103 -12.92 6.71 13.29
C PHE A 103 -13.50 8.09 12.98
N LYS A 104 -13.75 8.38 11.69
CA LYS A 104 -14.47 9.61 11.30
C LYS A 104 -15.91 9.60 11.79
N GLY A 105 -16.63 8.48 11.66
CA GLY A 105 -18.01 8.33 12.13
C GLY A 105 -18.15 8.50 13.64
N ILE A 106 -17.23 7.93 14.42
CA ILE A 106 -17.20 8.11 15.88
C ILE A 106 -16.99 9.59 16.24
N ASN A 107 -16.03 10.28 15.62
CA ASN A 107 -15.77 11.70 15.90
C ASN A 107 -16.98 12.60 15.59
N VAL A 108 -17.70 12.34 14.48
CA VAL A 108 -18.92 13.08 14.13
C VAL A 108 -20.02 12.85 15.16
N HIS A 109 -20.20 11.61 15.64
CA HIS A 109 -21.20 11.30 16.66
C HIS A 109 -20.92 12.02 17.99
N LEU A 110 -19.66 12.01 18.44
CA LEU A 110 -19.26 12.70 19.68
C LEU A 110 -19.49 14.21 19.62
N TRP A 111 -19.24 14.84 18.46
CA TRP A 111 -19.47 16.27 18.28
C TRP A 111 -20.97 16.61 18.14
N GLY A 112 -21.75 15.73 17.51
CA GLY A 112 -23.22 15.87 17.37
C GLY A 112 -24.00 15.68 18.68
N SER A 113 -23.45 14.95 19.66
CA SER A 113 -24.05 14.82 21.00
C SER A 113 -23.78 16.00 21.94
N GLY A 114 -22.86 16.91 21.59
CA GLY A 114 -22.44 18.04 22.43
C GLY A 114 -23.26 19.32 22.27
N PHE A 115 -24.27 19.35 21.39
CA PHE A 115 -25.06 20.55 21.08
C PHE A 115 -26.55 20.31 21.34
N LYS A 116 -26.90 20.06 22.61
CA LYS A 116 -28.26 20.15 23.13
C LYS A 116 -28.21 20.84 24.50
N LEU A 117 -27.91 22.13 24.51
CA LEU A 117 -28.21 23.07 25.59
C LEU A 117 -28.56 24.41 24.95
#